data_AF-B7KD80-F1
#
_entry.id   AF-B7KD80-F1
#
_cell.length_a   1.000
_cell.length_b   1.000
_cell.length_c   1.000
_cell.angle_alpha   90.00
_cell.angle_beta   90.00
_cell.angle_gamma   90.00
#
_symmetry.space_group_name_H-M   'P 1'
#
loop_
_entity.id
_entity.type
_entity.pdbx_description
1 polymer ?
#
loop_
_entity_poly.entity_id
_entity_poly.type
_entity_poly.pdbx_seq_one_letter_code
_entity_poly.pdbx_strand_id
1 'polypeptide(L)'
;MASSDNISREHHISQESFDLANKHAKSSLKHGKQLEELGKGLQQRGRNQGKIIENQGKKVQEHAKDSLQILKKAEYEQEEGLGGTETFTSVAKEHIKQTQAQVKGVKEFGQVVTEQIKLSKELMNDNKSDQPK
;
A
#
# COMPACT_ATOMS: atom_id res chain seq x y z
N MET A 1 25.61 14.99 -45.60
CA MET A 1 24.61 15.55 -44.67
C MET A 1 24.03 14.36 -43.91
N ALA A 2 24.44 14.17 -42.65
CA ALA A 2 23.87 13.12 -41.82
C ALA A 2 22.56 13.66 -41.24
N SER A 3 21.42 13.17 -41.73
CA SER A 3 20.16 13.29 -40.99
C SER A 3 20.33 12.47 -39.73
N SER A 4 20.61 13.14 -38.62
CA SER A 4 20.39 12.58 -37.30
C SER A 4 18.88 12.45 -37.14
N ASP A 5 18.35 11.33 -37.61
CA ASP A 5 17.04 10.83 -37.19
C ASP A 5 17.14 10.63 -35.68
N ASN A 6 16.82 11.71 -34.97
CA ASN A 6 16.65 11.72 -33.54
C ASN A 6 15.38 10.92 -33.29
N ILE A 7 15.52 9.59 -33.28
CA ILE A 7 14.50 8.66 -32.83
C ILE A 7 14.32 8.99 -31.34
N SER A 8 13.47 9.98 -31.07
CA SER A 8 12.82 10.13 -29.78
C SER A 8 12.16 8.78 -29.54
N ARG A 9 12.81 7.93 -28.75
CA ARG A 9 12.20 6.69 -28.28
C ARG A 9 11.12 7.15 -27.32
N GLU A 10 9.94 7.45 -27.87
CA GLU A 10 8.72 7.57 -27.08
C GLU A 10 8.54 6.23 -26.37
N HIS A 11 8.90 6.22 -25.08
CA HIS A 11 8.67 5.08 -24.22
C HIS A 11 7.21 5.14 -23.80
N HIS A 12 6.36 4.50 -24.61
CA HIS A 12 4.95 4.29 -24.30
C HIS A 12 4.79 3.29 -23.17
N ILE A 13 3.92 3.59 -22.20
CA ILE A 13 3.57 2.64 -21.16
C ILE A 13 2.63 1.62 -21.82
N SER A 14 2.91 0.32 -21.63
CA SER A 14 1.99 -0.69 -22.15
C SER A 14 0.65 -0.59 -21.43
N GLN A 15 -0.45 -0.74 -22.17
CA GLN A 15 -1.79 -0.75 -21.60
C GLN A 15 -1.93 -1.78 -20.46
N GLU A 16 -1.26 -2.93 -20.61
CA GLU A 16 -1.21 -3.97 -19.57
C GLU A 16 -0.58 -3.46 -18.26
N SER A 17 0.53 -2.73 -18.33
CA SER A 17 1.18 -2.16 -17.15
C SER A 17 0.28 -1.13 -16.46
N PHE A 18 -0.38 -0.30 -17.27
CA PHE A 18 -1.34 0.69 -16.79
C PHE A 18 -2.52 0.03 -16.06
N ASP A 19 -3.13 -0.97 -16.68
CA ASP A 19 -4.28 -1.69 -16.12
C ASP A 19 -3.91 -2.42 -14.83
N LEU A 20 -2.73 -3.05 -14.80
CA LEU A 20 -2.23 -3.74 -13.61
C LEU A 20 -2.01 -2.76 -12.45
N ALA A 21 -1.37 -1.62 -12.72
CA ALA A 21 -1.15 -0.58 -11.72
C ALA A 21 -2.47 0.02 -11.22
N ASN A 22 -3.42 0.28 -12.12
CA ASN A 22 -4.76 0.78 -11.78
C ASN A 22 -5.52 -0.22 -10.88
N LYS A 23 -5.47 -1.51 -11.24
CA LYS A 23 -6.08 -2.58 -10.43
C LYS A 23 -5.42 -2.69 -9.06
N HIS A 24 -4.09 -2.62 -8.99
CA HIS A 24 -3.34 -2.63 -7.74
C HIS A 24 -3.73 -1.45 -6.84
N ALA A 25 -3.76 -0.23 -7.37
CA ALA A 25 -4.13 0.96 -6.63
C ALA A 25 -5.57 0.88 -6.10
N LYS A 26 -6.53 0.44 -6.92
CA LYS A 26 -7.92 0.21 -6.49
C LYS A 26 -8.03 -0.83 -5.36
N SER A 27 -7.30 -1.93 -5.48
CA SER A 27 -7.26 -2.98 -4.46
C SER A 27 -6.67 -2.44 -3.14
N SER A 28 -5.56 -1.71 -3.23
CA SER A 28 -4.93 -1.05 -2.08
C SER A 28 -5.86 -0.05 -1.40
N LEU A 29 -6.64 0.73 -2.16
CA LEU A 29 -7.65 1.63 -1.59
C LEU A 29 -8.69 0.87 -0.77
N LYS A 30 -9.16 -0.28 -1.29
CA LYS A 30 -10.11 -1.15 -0.58
C LYS A 30 -9.48 -1.73 0.70
N HIS A 31 -8.27 -2.26 0.62
CA HIS A 31 -7.55 -2.78 1.78
C HIS A 31 -7.30 -1.71 2.84
N GLY A 32 -6.89 -0.50 2.42
CA GLY A 32 -6.67 0.61 3.34
C GLY A 32 -7.94 1.01 4.11
N LYS A 33 -9.11 0.96 3.48
CA LYS A 33 -10.40 1.19 4.15
C LYS A 33 -10.72 0.09 5.18
N GLN A 34 -10.50 -1.17 4.81
CA GLN A 34 -10.73 -2.30 5.73
C GLN A 34 -9.83 -2.23 6.96
N LEU A 35 -8.56 -1.83 6.79
CA LEU A 35 -7.65 -1.59 7.91
C LEU A 35 -8.11 -0.41 8.77
N GLU A 36 -8.56 0.69 8.16
CA GLU A 36 -9.12 1.81 8.91
C GLU A 36 -10.32 1.41 9.77
N GLU A 37 -11.26 0.67 9.19
CA GLU A 37 -12.44 0.15 9.89
C GLU A 37 -12.08 -0.83 11.01
N LEU A 38 -11.15 -1.76 10.75
CA LEU A 38 -10.65 -2.69 11.76
C LEU A 38 -9.98 -1.94 12.92
N GLY A 39 -9.13 -0.96 12.62
CA GLY A 39 -8.45 -0.14 13.60
C GLY A 39 -9.43 0.62 14.50
N LYS A 40 -10.49 1.20 13.91
CA LYS A 40 -11.58 1.84 14.63
C LYS A 40 -12.33 0.85 15.54
N GLY A 41 -12.69 -0.33 15.03
CA GLY A 41 -13.38 -1.36 15.80
C GLY A 41 -12.55 -1.89 16.97
N LEU A 42 -11.22 -1.97 16.82
CA LEU A 42 -10.31 -2.34 17.90
C LEU A 42 -10.20 -1.27 18.98
N GLN A 43 -10.14 0.01 18.60
CA GLN A 43 -10.15 1.13 19.56
C GLN A 43 -11.43 1.15 20.40
N GLN A 44 -12.59 0.94 19.77
CA GLN A 44 -13.88 0.84 20.48
C GLN A 44 -13.91 -0.31 21.51
N ARG A 45 -13.12 -1.36 21.29
CA ARG A 45 -12.96 -2.50 22.21
C ARG A 45 -11.80 -2.31 23.21
N GLY A 46 -11.28 -1.09 23.34
CA GLY A 46 -10.19 -0.76 24.26
C GLY A 46 -8.84 -1.35 23.86
N ARG A 47 -8.65 -1.75 22.59
CA ARG A 47 -7.39 -2.31 22.11
C ARG A 47 -6.47 -1.21 21.60
N ASN A 48 -5.38 -0.96 22.32
CA ASN A 48 -4.37 0.07 22.00
C ASN A 48 -3.79 -0.04 20.57
N GLN A 49 -3.76 -1.26 20.02
CA GLN A 49 -3.27 -1.55 18.67
C GLN A 49 -4.16 -0.96 17.57
N GLY A 50 -5.43 -0.65 17.87
CA GLY A 50 -6.36 -0.13 16.88
C GLY A 50 -5.94 1.20 16.26
N LYS A 51 -5.23 2.05 17.02
CA LYS A 51 -4.68 3.32 16.49
C LYS A 51 -3.59 3.11 15.44
N ILE A 52 -2.74 2.10 15.64
CA ILE A 52 -1.66 1.75 14.69
C ILE A 52 -2.29 1.25 13.39
N ILE A 53 -3.27 0.35 13.51
CA ILE A 53 -3.96 -0.27 12.37
C ILE A 53 -4.76 0.77 11.58
N GLU A 54 -5.46 1.68 12.27
CA GLU A 54 -6.19 2.77 11.61
C GLU A 54 -5.24 3.67 10.81
N ASN A 55 -4.13 4.09 11.43
CA ASN A 55 -3.13 4.93 10.76
C ASN A 55 -2.51 4.21 9.55
N GLN A 56 -2.27 2.91 9.64
CA GLN A 56 -1.79 2.14 8.51
C GLN A 56 -2.82 2.09 7.38
N GLY A 57 -4.10 1.90 7.71
CA GLY A 57 -5.18 1.97 6.74
C GLY A 57 -5.23 3.28 5.98
N LYS A 58 -5.09 4.41 6.68
CA LYS A 58 -5.05 5.76 6.07
C LYS A 58 -3.85 5.94 5.14
N LYS A 59 -2.64 5.52 5.55
CA LYS A 59 -1.43 5.58 4.71
C LYS A 59 -1.57 4.76 3.43
N VAL A 60 -2.16 3.56 3.52
CA VAL A 60 -2.41 2.72 2.34
C VAL A 60 -3.41 3.39 1.38
N GLN A 61 -4.45 4.05 1.91
CA GLN A 61 -5.40 4.79 1.09
C GLN A 61 -4.77 6.00 0.40
N GLU A 62 -3.89 6.73 1.09
CA GLU A 62 -3.14 7.85 0.52
C GLU A 62 -2.26 7.37 -0.64
N HIS A 63 -1.48 6.32 -0.43
CA HIS A 63 -0.66 5.70 -1.48
C HIS A 63 -1.48 5.27 -2.71
N ALA A 64 -2.63 4.65 -2.47
CA ALA A 64 -3.52 4.25 -3.54
C ALA A 64 -4.04 5.44 -4.35
N LYS A 65 -4.37 6.56 -3.69
CA LYS A 65 -4.84 7.78 -4.36
C LYS A 65 -3.73 8.44 -5.17
N ASP A 66 -2.53 8.56 -4.60
CA ASP A 66 -1.37 9.12 -5.28
C ASP A 66 -1.05 8.30 -6.53
N SER A 67 -1.03 6.97 -6.41
CA SER A 67 -0.83 6.06 -7.53
C SER A 67 -1.87 6.25 -8.63
N LEU A 68 -3.14 6.46 -8.28
CA LEU A 68 -4.20 6.72 -9.27
C LEU A 68 -4.05 8.08 -9.96
N GLN A 69 -3.66 9.13 -9.24
CA GLN A 69 -3.41 10.45 -9.85
C GLN A 69 -2.24 10.40 -10.82
N ILE A 70 -1.19 9.71 -10.41
CA ILE A 70 -0.01 9.44 -11.19
C ILE A 70 -0.33 8.70 -12.49
N LEU A 71 -1.16 7.65 -12.42
CA LEU A 71 -1.59 6.91 -13.60
C LEU A 71 -2.34 7.84 -14.56
N LYS A 72 -3.29 8.64 -14.05
CA LYS A 72 -4.01 9.63 -14.88
C LYS A 72 -3.07 10.63 -15.57
N LYS A 73 -2.02 11.10 -14.87
CA LYS A 73 -1.04 12.01 -15.46
C LYS A 73 -0.27 11.31 -16.59
N ALA A 74 0.13 10.06 -16.36
CA ALA A 74 0.85 9.27 -17.36
C ALA A 74 -0.01 8.95 -18.60
N GLU A 75 -1.29 8.65 -18.40
CA GLU A 75 -2.28 8.45 -19.48
C GLU A 75 -2.43 9.72 -20.32
N TYR A 76 -2.64 10.87 -19.68
CA TYR A 76 -2.72 12.17 -20.35
C TYR A 76 -1.44 12.50 -21.14
N GLU A 77 -0.25 12.34 -20.54
CA GLU A 77 1.02 12.62 -21.21
C GLU A 77 1.25 11.70 -22.43
N GLN A 78 0.77 10.45 -22.35
CA GLN A 78 0.81 9.51 -23.46
C GLN A 78 -0.15 9.89 -24.58
N GLU A 79 -1.38 10.34 -24.26
CA GLU A 79 -2.35 10.84 -25.23
C GLU A 79 -1.86 12.11 -25.95
N GLU A 80 -1.13 12.98 -25.23
CA GLU A 80 -0.62 14.25 -25.76
C GLU A 80 0.75 14.12 -26.46
N GLY A 81 1.34 12.91 -26.53
CA GLY A 81 2.67 12.70 -27.12
C GLY A 81 3.82 13.37 -26.34
N LEU A 82 3.57 13.75 -25.09
CA LEU A 82 4.52 14.41 -24.20
C LEU A 82 5.35 13.33 -23.52
N GLY A 83 6.33 12.77 -24.23
CA GLY A 83 7.23 11.67 -23.80
C GLY A 83 7.25 11.38 -22.28
N GLY A 84 6.50 10.36 -21.87
CA GLY A 84 6.18 10.07 -20.46
C GLY A 84 7.30 9.47 -19.61
N THR A 85 8.54 9.37 -20.10
CA THR A 85 9.61 8.57 -19.48
C THR A 85 10.08 9.11 -18.12
N GLU A 86 10.21 10.43 -17.98
CA GLU A 86 10.66 11.06 -16.72
C GLU A 86 9.54 11.08 -15.67
N THR A 87 8.31 11.39 -16.08
CA THR A 87 7.14 11.28 -15.21
C THR A 87 6.99 9.85 -14.75
N PHE A 88 7.02 8.86 -15.65
CA PHE A 88 6.87 7.45 -15.29
C PHE A 88 8.00 6.93 -14.40
N THR A 89 9.24 7.39 -14.59
CA THR A 89 10.37 7.01 -13.73
C THR A 89 10.25 7.61 -12.32
N SER A 90 9.85 8.88 -12.21
CA SER A 90 9.57 9.54 -10.92
C SER A 90 8.43 8.83 -10.18
N VAL A 91 7.39 8.49 -10.93
CA VAL A 91 6.21 7.72 -10.51
C VAL A 91 6.58 6.34 -9.99
N ALA A 92 7.38 5.58 -10.75
CA ALA A 92 7.80 4.25 -10.36
C ALA A 92 8.63 4.30 -9.07
N LYS A 93 9.49 5.31 -8.90
CA LYS A 93 10.27 5.52 -7.67
C LYS A 93 9.38 5.81 -6.47
N GLU A 94 8.39 6.70 -6.61
CA GLU A 94 7.47 7.01 -5.52
C GLU A 94 6.61 5.79 -5.15
N HIS A 95 6.11 5.05 -6.16
CA HIS A 95 5.38 3.80 -5.94
C HIS A 95 6.23 2.73 -5.22
N ILE A 96 7.52 2.59 -5.58
CA ILE A 96 8.45 1.67 -4.87
C ILE A 96 8.63 2.08 -3.41
N LYS A 97 8.92 3.36 -3.15
CA LYS A 97 9.12 3.91 -1.80
C LYS A 97 7.89 3.70 -0.92
N GLN A 98 6.71 3.96 -1.47
CA GLN A 98 5.45 3.80 -0.74
C GLN A 98 5.06 2.32 -0.56
N THR A 99 5.34 1.46 -1.53
CA THR A 99 5.22 0.00 -1.38
C THR A 99 6.13 -0.53 -0.28
N GLN A 100 7.35 -0.04 -0.16
CA GLN A 100 8.25 -0.40 0.95
C GLN A 100 7.68 0.03 2.31
N ALA A 101 7.07 1.22 2.39
CA ALA A 101 6.38 1.66 3.60
C ALA A 101 5.18 0.78 3.94
N GLN A 102 4.42 0.33 2.93
CA GLN A 102 3.33 -0.63 3.11
C GLN A 102 3.82 -1.99 3.63
N VAL A 103 4.88 -2.55 3.03
CA VAL A 103 5.50 -3.80 3.51
C VAL A 103 5.97 -3.68 4.95
N LYS A 104 6.57 -2.54 5.32
CA LYS A 104 6.98 -2.26 6.70
C LYS A 104 5.77 -2.25 7.64
N GLY A 105 4.70 -1.54 7.29
CA GLY A 105 3.49 -1.49 8.12
C GLY A 105 2.77 -2.83 8.25
N VAL A 106 2.78 -3.67 7.19
CA VAL A 106 2.26 -5.04 7.27
C VAL A 106 3.11 -5.91 8.20
N LYS A 107 4.44 -5.76 8.18
CA LYS A 107 5.33 -6.44 9.13
C LYS A 107 5.07 -6.02 10.57
N GLU A 108 4.96 -4.72 10.83
CA GLU A 108 4.64 -4.18 12.15
C GLU A 108 3.28 -4.72 12.64
N PHE A 109 2.26 -4.75 11.78
CA PHE A 109 0.98 -5.37 12.11
C PHE A 109 1.10 -6.88 12.41
N GLY A 110 1.87 -7.62 11.60
CA GLY A 110 2.10 -9.05 11.83
C GLY A 110 2.80 -9.34 13.17
N GLN A 111 3.75 -8.50 13.57
CA GLN A 111 4.40 -8.58 14.88
C GLN A 111 3.41 -8.35 16.01
N VAL A 112 2.61 -7.29 15.91
CA VAL A 112 1.56 -6.92 16.86
C VAL A 112 0.55 -8.06 17.06
N VAL A 113 0.10 -8.68 15.96
CA VAL A 113 -0.82 -9.85 16.02
C VAL A 113 -0.15 -11.05 16.67
N THR A 114 1.12 -11.32 16.36
CA THR A 114 1.88 -12.44 16.92
C THR A 114 2.06 -12.29 18.43
N GLU A 115 2.42 -11.08 18.90
CA GLU A 115 2.52 -10.76 20.31
C GLU A 115 1.17 -10.94 21.03
N GLN A 116 0.08 -10.49 20.41
CA GLN A 116 -1.27 -10.65 20.97
C GLN A 116 -1.66 -12.13 21.13
N ILE A 117 -1.32 -12.97 20.14
CA ILE A 117 -1.55 -14.42 20.19
C ILE A 117 -0.71 -15.05 21.30
N LYS A 118 0.55 -14.63 21.45
CA LYS A 118 1.45 -15.15 22.49
C LYS A 118 0.94 -14.83 23.89
N LEU A 119 0.61 -13.56 24.15
CA LEU A 119 0.01 -13.10 25.41
C LEU A 119 -1.29 -13.86 25.73
N SER A 120 -2.15 -14.06 24.72
CA SER A 120 -3.40 -14.81 24.93
C SER A 120 -3.14 -16.28 25.29
N LYS A 121 -2.12 -16.92 24.70
CA LYS A 121 -1.73 -18.29 25.04
C LYS A 121 -1.14 -18.41 26.43
N GLU A 122 -0.30 -17.46 26.84
CA GLU A 122 0.29 -17.41 28.19
C GLU A 122 -0.81 -17.27 29.26
N LEU A 123 -1.74 -16.33 29.09
CA LEU A 123 -2.90 -16.16 29.98
C LEU A 123 -3.81 -17.39 30.06
N MET A 124 -3.97 -18.14 28.96
CA MET A 124 -4.75 -19.38 28.94
C MET A 124 -4.04 -20.55 29.64
N ASN A 125 -2.70 -20.55 29.68
CA ASN A 125 -1.94 -21.58 30.38
C ASN A 125 -1.86 -21.30 31.88
N ASP A 126 -1.73 -20.04 32.29
CA ASP A 126 -1.72 -19.66 33.71
C ASP A 126 -3.09 -19.91 34.37
N ASN A 127 -4.20 -19.70 33.64
CA ASN A 127 -5.54 -20.04 34.15
C ASN A 127 -5.81 -21.56 34.27
N LYS A 128 -4.96 -22.43 33.72
CA LYS A 128 -5.08 -23.88 33.89
C LYS A 128 -4.31 -24.41 35.11
N SER A 129 -3.35 -23.66 35.66
CA SER A 129 -2.64 -24.06 36.88
C SER A 129 -3.40 -23.75 38.17
N ASP A 130 -4.40 -22.87 38.12
CA ASP A 130 -5.21 -22.45 39.28
C ASP A 130 -6.53 -23.23 39.44
N GLN A 131 -6.78 -24.29 38.66
CA GLN A 131 -7.92 -25.17 38.92
C GLN A 131 -7.58 -26.14 40.07
N PRO A 132 -8.24 -26.04 41.24
CA PRO A 132 -8.03 -26.98 42.33
C PRO A 132 -8.45 -28.39 41.89
N LYS A 133 -7.61 -29.38 42.22
CA LYS A 133 -7.92 -30.82 42.06
C LYS A 133 -9.04 -31.25 42.99
#